data_AF-A0A9E5GSX7-F1
#
_entry.id   AF-A0A9E5GSX7-F1
#
_cell.length_a   1.000
_cell.length_b   1.000
_cell.length_c   1.000
_cell.angle_alpha   90.00
_cell.angle_beta   90.00
_cell.angle_gamma   90.00
#
_symmetry.space_group_name_H-M   'P 1'
#
loop_
_entity.id
_entity.type
_entity.pdbx_description
1 polymer ?
#
loop_
_entity_poly.entity_id
_entity_poly.type
_entity_poly.pdbx_seq_one_letter_code
_entity_poly.pdbx_strand_id
1 'polypeptide(L)'
;MPIYIPESLLDEIEQLKELGKFDEAMRKINTVLCKDPNNEDALLQVTDIQYRKGEIGNAAKAIDFLNAKKNNNDPLGLYIKGVLEMEKNNRQEAKKFLQKALELTKAENHEIVRCYGLCEYRYGNREKGINLIKDSFAINNKDAEVIYNLIQLYVLEHRYKNAKNMINYFYKHHDNLQTIDKDINYYDNKIGLFEKFIKTQHMFATQ
;
A
#
# COMPACT_ATOMS: atom_id res chain seq x y z
N MET A 1 13.42 18.78 22.30
CA MET A 1 13.68 17.34 22.08
C MET A 1 12.41 16.78 21.46
N PRO A 2 12.49 16.05 20.32
CA PRO A 2 11.30 15.51 19.67
C PRO A 2 10.57 14.56 20.64
N ILE A 3 9.24 14.65 20.69
CA ILE A 3 8.44 13.79 21.55
C ILE A 3 8.31 12.43 20.86
N TYR A 4 8.90 11.39 21.44
CA TYR A 4 8.71 10.03 20.92
C TYR A 4 7.30 9.53 21.23
N ILE A 5 6.69 8.81 20.29
CA ILE A 5 5.43 8.11 20.50
C ILE A 5 5.76 6.76 21.15
N PRO A 6 5.30 6.47 22.38
CA PRO A 6 5.55 5.19 23.00
C PRO A 6 5.04 4.03 22.12
N GLU A 7 5.80 2.95 22.05
CA GLU A 7 5.43 1.75 21.27
C GLU A 7 4.04 1.23 21.66
N SER A 8 3.73 1.19 22.96
CA SER A 8 2.40 0.80 23.45
C SER A 8 1.26 1.69 22.96
N LEU A 9 1.52 2.97 22.69
CA LEU A 9 0.52 3.87 22.12
C LEU A 9 0.36 3.65 20.61
N LEU A 10 1.44 3.33 19.91
CA LEU A 10 1.38 2.93 18.51
C LEU A 10 0.58 1.63 18.36
N ASP A 11 0.86 0.61 19.18
CA ASP A 11 0.13 -0.65 19.17
C ASP A 11 -1.37 -0.46 19.42
N GLU A 12 -1.75 0.40 20.37
CA GLU A 12 -3.15 0.74 20.63
C GLU A 12 -3.79 1.43 19.41
N ILE A 13 -3.08 2.36 18.77
CA ILE A 13 -3.55 3.05 17.56
C ILE A 13 -3.73 2.06 16.41
N GLU A 14 -2.78 1.15 16.19
CA GLU A 14 -2.88 0.10 15.17
C GLU A 14 -4.11 -0.78 15.41
N GLN A 15 -4.30 -1.27 16.63
CA GLN A 15 -5.48 -2.07 16.98
C GLN A 15 -6.79 -1.31 16.74
N LEU A 16 -6.85 -0.03 17.10
CA LEU A 16 -8.04 0.81 16.85
C LEU A 16 -8.30 0.99 15.34
N LYS A 17 -7.25 1.12 14.52
CA LYS A 17 -7.38 1.21 13.06
C LYS A 17 -7.89 -0.10 12.46
N GLU A 18 -7.40 -1.25 12.93
CA GLU A 18 -7.88 -2.58 12.50
C GLU A 18 -9.36 -2.78 12.84
N LEU A 19 -9.79 -2.32 14.02
CA LEU A 19 -11.19 -2.37 14.44
C LEU A 19 -12.09 -1.32 13.76
N GLY A 20 -11.53 -0.47 12.88
CA GLY A 20 -12.24 0.62 12.22
C GLY A 20 -12.65 1.77 13.16
N LYS A 21 -12.10 1.82 14.38
CA LYS A 21 -12.37 2.83 15.39
C LYS A 21 -11.49 4.09 15.18
N PHE A 22 -11.58 4.66 13.98
CA PHE A 22 -10.71 5.75 13.54
C PHE A 22 -10.81 7.00 14.42
N ASP A 23 -11.99 7.33 14.95
CA ASP A 23 -12.15 8.50 15.82
C ASP A 23 -11.48 8.30 17.19
N GLU A 24 -11.44 7.07 17.71
CA GLU A 24 -10.68 6.74 18.93
C GLU A 24 -9.17 6.85 18.66
N ALA A 25 -8.70 6.29 17.55
CA ALA A 25 -7.30 6.40 17.11
C ALA A 25 -6.86 7.86 16.95
N MET A 26 -7.70 8.69 16.30
CA MET A 26 -7.46 10.13 16.17
C MET A 26 -7.36 10.84 17.52
N ARG A 27 -8.22 10.51 18.49
CA ARG A 27 -8.13 11.08 19.84
C ARG A 27 -6.79 10.74 20.50
N LYS A 28 -6.32 9.50 20.36
CA LYS A 28 -5.04 9.04 20.92
C LYS A 28 -3.87 9.81 20.33
N ILE A 29 -3.75 9.86 19.00
CA ILE A 29 -2.61 10.53 18.35
C ILE A 29 -2.63 12.06 18.56
N ASN A 30 -3.82 12.67 18.68
CA ASN A 30 -3.94 14.09 18.99
C ASN A 30 -3.36 14.44 20.36
N THR A 31 -3.30 13.51 21.33
CA THR A 31 -2.63 13.78 22.61
C THR A 31 -1.12 14.03 22.46
N VAL A 32 -0.49 13.45 21.43
CA VAL A 32 0.91 13.70 21.06
C VAL A 32 1.01 15.06 20.37
N LEU A 33 0.16 15.32 19.37
CA LEU A 33 0.16 16.57 18.61
C LEU A 33 -0.18 17.80 19.48
N CYS A 34 -0.95 17.65 20.56
CA CYS A 34 -1.17 18.73 21.53
C CYS A 34 0.12 19.17 22.23
N LYS A 35 1.09 18.26 22.40
CA LYS A 35 2.37 18.55 23.06
C LYS A 35 3.44 18.95 22.04
N ASP A 36 3.42 18.31 20.87
CA ASP A 36 4.31 18.59 19.74
C ASP A 36 3.51 18.60 18.43
N PRO A 37 2.96 19.76 18.02
CA PRO A 37 2.19 19.89 16.78
C PRO A 37 3.00 19.60 15.51
N ASN A 38 4.32 19.51 15.64
CA ASN A 38 5.24 19.32 14.54
C ASN A 38 5.81 17.90 14.49
N ASN A 39 5.32 17.01 15.34
CA ASN A 39 5.79 15.64 15.44
C ASN A 39 5.54 14.87 14.14
N GLU A 40 6.61 14.45 13.47
CA GLU A 40 6.53 13.81 12.16
C GLU A 40 5.79 12.46 12.21
N ASP A 41 6.16 11.61 13.16
CA ASP A 41 5.54 10.28 13.32
C ASP A 41 4.04 10.40 13.62
N ALA A 42 3.65 11.40 14.42
CA ALA A 42 2.25 11.63 14.73
C ALA A 42 1.46 12.14 13.52
N LEU A 43 2.06 13.00 12.70
CA LEU A 43 1.45 13.48 11.45
C LEU A 43 1.31 12.35 10.42
N LEU A 44 2.27 11.41 10.37
CA LEU A 44 2.16 10.21 9.54
C LEU A 44 1.01 9.31 10.03
N GLN A 45 0.88 9.10 11.34
CA GLN A 45 -0.25 8.36 11.92
C GLN A 45 -1.60 9.03 11.63
N VAL A 46 -1.70 10.37 11.75
CA VAL A 46 -2.91 11.12 11.34
C VAL A 46 -3.22 10.89 9.86
N THR A 47 -2.20 10.93 9.00
CA THR A 47 -2.37 10.71 7.56
C THR A 47 -2.93 9.32 7.27
N ASP A 48 -2.38 8.28 7.89
CA ASP A 48 -2.86 6.91 7.73
C ASP A 48 -4.29 6.70 8.28
N ILE A 49 -4.58 7.22 9.48
CA ILE A 49 -5.93 7.11 10.06
C ILE A 49 -6.97 7.78 9.14
N GLN A 50 -6.68 8.99 8.63
CA GLN A 50 -7.56 9.71 7.73
C GLN A 50 -7.72 9.00 6.38
N TYR A 51 -6.63 8.42 5.86
CA TYR A 51 -6.67 7.61 4.64
C TYR A 51 -7.59 6.39 4.81
N ARG A 52 -7.40 5.60 5.88
CA ARG A 52 -8.20 4.41 6.18
C ARG A 52 -9.67 4.74 6.45
N LYS A 53 -9.95 5.91 7.02
CA LYS A 53 -11.31 6.44 7.20
C LYS A 53 -11.98 6.89 5.88
N GLY A 54 -11.21 7.01 4.78
CA GLY A 54 -11.68 7.51 3.49
C GLY A 54 -11.68 9.03 3.36
N GLU A 55 -11.12 9.75 4.34
CA GLU A 55 -10.99 11.20 4.34
C GLU A 55 -9.74 11.66 3.55
N ILE A 56 -9.65 11.28 2.27
CA ILE A 56 -8.47 11.48 1.42
C ILE A 56 -8.01 12.95 1.37
N GLY A 57 -8.95 13.89 1.39
CA GLY A 57 -8.65 15.34 1.40
C GLY A 57 -8.00 15.81 2.69
N ASN A 58 -8.33 15.21 3.84
CA ASN A 58 -7.70 15.53 5.11
C ASN A 58 -6.31 14.89 5.22
N ALA A 59 -6.17 13.63 4.79
CA ALA A 59 -4.88 12.94 4.72
C ALA A 59 -3.86 13.74 3.88
N ALA A 60 -4.31 14.31 2.76
CA ALA A 60 -3.48 15.18 1.92
C ALA A 60 -2.95 16.42 2.66
N LYS A 61 -3.76 17.05 3.50
CA LYS A 61 -3.34 18.25 4.26
C LYS A 61 -2.25 17.93 5.28
N ALA A 62 -2.37 16.81 5.99
CA ALA A 62 -1.38 16.39 6.97
C ALA A 62 -0.02 16.11 6.31
N ILE A 63 -0.01 15.41 5.18
CA ILE A 63 1.23 15.12 4.45
C ILE A 63 1.79 16.35 3.72
N ASP A 64 0.96 17.29 3.28
CA ASP A 64 1.39 18.57 2.72
C ASP A 64 2.13 19.40 3.77
N PHE A 65 1.60 19.46 4.99
CA PHE A 65 2.24 20.14 6.11
C PHE A 65 3.61 19.53 6.47
N LEU A 66 3.70 18.20 6.50
CA LEU A 66 4.96 17.50 6.76
C LEU A 66 5.99 17.75 5.65
N ASN A 67 5.58 17.66 4.38
CA ASN A 67 6.48 17.83 3.24
C ASN A 67 6.99 19.25 3.05
N ALA A 68 6.19 20.27 3.38
CA ALA A 68 6.59 21.66 3.29
C ALA A 68 7.86 21.96 4.10
N LYS A 69 8.07 21.24 5.21
CA LYS A 69 9.28 21.37 6.06
C LYS A 69 10.51 20.70 5.48
N LYS A 70 10.33 19.70 4.60
CA LYS A 70 11.39 18.90 3.97
C LYS A 70 11.65 19.33 2.52
N ASN A 71 11.36 20.59 2.17
CA ASN A 71 11.48 21.14 0.83
C ASN A 71 10.81 20.27 -0.26
N ASN A 72 9.76 19.51 0.08
CA ASN A 72 9.06 18.60 -0.82
C ASN A 72 9.98 17.56 -1.51
N ASN A 73 10.99 17.06 -0.79
CA ASN A 73 11.96 16.09 -1.33
C ASN A 73 12.17 14.84 -0.46
N ASP A 74 11.24 14.56 0.44
CA ASP A 74 11.24 13.34 1.26
C ASP A 74 10.59 12.18 0.47
N PRO A 75 11.28 11.03 0.25
CA PRO A 75 10.72 9.94 -0.54
C PRO A 75 9.42 9.38 0.03
N LEU A 76 9.32 9.28 1.37
CA LEU A 76 8.11 8.80 2.04
C LEU A 76 6.92 9.73 1.80
N GLY A 77 7.13 11.04 1.95
CA GLY A 77 6.08 12.02 1.72
C GLY A 77 5.65 12.12 0.25
N LEU A 78 6.57 11.93 -0.69
CA LEU A 78 6.26 11.82 -2.13
C LEU A 78 5.48 10.53 -2.43
N TYR A 79 5.88 9.41 -1.84
CA TYR A 79 5.18 8.14 -1.95
C TYR A 79 3.71 8.26 -1.49
N ILE A 80 3.49 8.80 -0.29
CA ILE A 80 2.14 8.98 0.28
C ILE A 80 1.30 9.90 -0.61
N LYS A 81 1.85 11.03 -1.08
CA LYS A 81 1.15 11.90 -2.06
C LYS A 81 0.75 11.14 -3.31
N GLY A 82 1.67 10.33 -3.84
CA GLY A 82 1.43 9.45 -4.96
C GLY A 82 0.22 8.54 -4.75
N VAL A 83 0.16 7.84 -3.61
CA VAL A 83 -0.96 6.96 -3.23
C VAL A 83 -2.26 7.74 -3.10
N LEU A 84 -2.26 8.90 -2.45
CA LEU A 84 -3.46 9.74 -2.30
C LEU A 84 -4.00 10.23 -3.65
N GLU A 85 -3.12 10.61 -4.58
CA GLU A 85 -3.53 10.99 -5.93
C GLU A 85 -4.04 9.79 -6.75
N MET A 86 -3.55 8.57 -6.50
CA MET A 86 -4.13 7.35 -7.10
C MET A 86 -5.57 7.13 -6.65
N GLU A 87 -5.88 7.35 -5.36
CA GLU A 87 -7.24 7.23 -4.83
C GLU A 87 -8.19 8.29 -5.41
N LYS A 88 -7.68 9.51 -5.66
CA LYS A 88 -8.42 10.56 -6.38
C LYS A 88 -8.57 10.29 -7.87
N ASN A 89 -8.01 9.19 -8.39
CA ASN A 89 -7.91 8.87 -9.82
C ASN A 89 -7.15 9.94 -10.65
N ASN A 90 -6.31 10.75 -10.00
CA ASN A 90 -5.44 11.74 -10.62
C ASN A 90 -4.14 11.08 -11.10
N ARG A 91 -4.25 10.19 -12.09
CA ARG A 91 -3.17 9.28 -12.50
C ARG A 91 -1.88 9.97 -12.90
N GLN A 92 -1.97 11.16 -13.50
CA GLN A 92 -0.79 11.92 -13.94
C GLN A 92 0.02 12.46 -12.75
N GLU A 93 -0.66 13.02 -11.74
CA GLU A 93 0.02 13.54 -10.54
C GLU A 93 0.55 12.40 -9.68
N ALA A 94 -0.24 11.33 -9.50
CA ALA A 94 0.20 10.10 -8.85
C ALA A 94 1.52 9.58 -9.44
N LYS A 95 1.59 9.50 -10.77
CA LYS A 95 2.78 9.06 -11.49
C LYS A 95 3.98 9.95 -11.22
N LYS A 96 3.83 11.29 -11.25
CA LYS A 96 4.92 12.24 -10.98
C LYS A 96 5.49 12.05 -9.57
N PHE A 97 4.62 11.96 -8.57
CA PHE A 97 5.05 11.80 -7.18
C PHE A 97 5.73 10.45 -6.94
N LEU A 98 5.14 9.36 -7.41
CA LEU A 98 5.70 8.01 -7.25
C LEU A 98 7.00 7.82 -8.03
N GLN A 99 7.12 8.39 -9.22
CA GLN A 99 8.36 8.35 -9.99
C GLN A 99 9.48 9.07 -9.24
N LYS A 100 9.22 10.27 -8.71
CA LYS A 100 10.22 11.01 -7.94
C LYS A 100 10.62 10.27 -6.67
N ALA A 101 9.66 9.67 -5.95
CA ALA A 101 9.93 8.84 -4.79
C ALA A 101 10.85 7.66 -5.14
N LEU A 102 10.54 6.96 -6.24
CA LEU A 102 11.32 5.83 -6.75
C LEU A 102 12.77 6.22 -7.09
N GLU A 103 12.95 7.36 -7.76
CA GLU A 103 14.27 7.89 -8.13
C GLU A 103 15.11 8.19 -6.88
N LEU A 104 14.51 8.82 -5.86
CA LEU A 104 15.22 9.13 -4.62
C LEU A 104 15.58 7.90 -3.79
N THR A 105 14.76 6.84 -3.82
CA THR A 105 15.07 5.57 -3.16
C THR A 105 15.84 4.60 -4.05
N LYS A 106 16.27 5.01 -5.25
CA LYS A 106 17.00 4.18 -6.22
C LYS A 106 16.32 2.83 -6.51
N ALA A 107 14.98 2.80 -6.47
CA ALA A 107 14.19 1.58 -6.61
C ALA A 107 14.53 0.43 -5.62
N GLU A 108 15.05 0.74 -4.42
CA GLU A 108 15.36 -0.27 -3.38
C GLU A 108 14.20 -0.52 -2.41
N ASN A 109 13.19 0.36 -2.40
CA ASN A 109 12.00 0.20 -1.57
C ASN A 109 10.88 -0.52 -2.35
N HIS A 110 10.59 -1.77 -1.96
CA HIS A 110 9.58 -2.60 -2.62
C HIS A 110 8.17 -1.98 -2.65
N GLU A 111 7.73 -1.27 -1.61
CA GLU A 111 6.41 -0.64 -1.57
C GLU A 111 6.28 0.51 -2.56
N ILE A 112 7.31 1.35 -2.68
CA ILE A 112 7.35 2.44 -3.66
C ILE A 112 7.33 1.87 -5.08
N VAL A 113 8.15 0.85 -5.33
CA VAL A 113 8.19 0.14 -6.63
C VAL A 113 6.81 -0.46 -6.96
N ARG A 114 6.16 -1.10 -5.97
CA ARG A 114 4.81 -1.68 -6.09
C ARG A 114 3.78 -0.61 -6.45
N CYS A 115 3.69 0.47 -5.68
CA CYS A 115 2.73 1.54 -5.94
C CYS A 115 2.97 2.23 -7.28
N TYR A 116 4.22 2.46 -7.66
CA TYR A 116 4.53 2.99 -8.99
C TYR A 116 4.12 2.02 -10.11
N GLY A 117 4.34 0.71 -9.93
CA GLY A 117 3.87 -0.32 -10.86
C GLY A 117 2.35 -0.34 -11.02
N LEU A 118 1.60 -0.24 -9.92
CA LEU A 118 0.15 -0.13 -9.95
C LEU A 118 -0.30 1.16 -10.66
N CYS A 119 0.39 2.28 -10.41
CA CYS A 119 0.11 3.55 -11.07
C CYS A 119 0.34 3.46 -12.59
N GLU A 120 1.46 2.89 -13.05
CA GLU A 120 1.75 2.70 -14.47
C GLU A 120 0.73 1.76 -15.14
N TYR A 121 0.35 0.68 -14.46
CA TYR A 121 -0.69 -0.23 -14.93
C TYR A 121 -2.02 0.52 -15.13
N ARG A 122 -2.48 1.28 -14.12
CA ARG A 122 -3.71 2.08 -14.18
C ARG A 122 -3.63 3.23 -15.20
N TYR A 123 -2.43 3.76 -15.45
CA TYR A 123 -2.20 4.78 -16.48
C TYR A 123 -2.36 4.22 -17.90
N GLY A 124 -2.24 2.90 -18.08
CA GLY A 124 -2.38 2.20 -19.36
C GLY A 124 -1.11 1.47 -19.81
N ASN A 125 0.02 1.68 -19.12
CA ASN A 125 1.28 1.00 -19.40
C ASN A 125 1.31 -0.37 -18.72
N ARG A 126 0.36 -1.24 -19.10
CA ARG A 126 0.05 -2.51 -18.40
C ARG A 126 1.27 -3.41 -18.19
N GLU A 127 2.04 -3.71 -19.24
CA GLU A 127 3.25 -4.55 -19.10
C GLU A 127 4.32 -3.93 -18.22
N LYS A 128 4.53 -2.61 -18.36
CA LYS A 128 5.49 -1.89 -17.52
C LYS A 128 5.08 -2.00 -16.06
N GLY A 129 3.80 -1.79 -15.77
CA GLY A 129 3.25 -1.92 -14.43
C GLY A 129 3.47 -3.32 -13.86
N ILE A 130 3.15 -4.37 -14.61
CA ILE A 130 3.37 -5.76 -14.18
C ILE A 130 4.86 -6.05 -13.92
N ASN A 131 5.76 -5.58 -14.79
CA ASN A 131 7.19 -5.76 -14.58
C ASN A 131 7.68 -5.05 -13.31
N LEU A 132 7.21 -3.84 -13.04
CA LEU A 132 7.52 -3.14 -11.78
C LEU A 132 7.01 -3.91 -10.55
N ILE A 133 5.82 -4.51 -10.58
CA ILE A 133 5.37 -5.35 -9.45
C ILE A 133 6.26 -6.60 -9.31
N LYS A 134 6.76 -7.18 -10.41
CA LYS A 134 7.73 -8.29 -10.34
C LYS A 134 9.07 -7.84 -9.74
N ASP A 135 9.54 -6.64 -10.07
CA ASP A 135 10.75 -6.07 -9.48
C ASP A 135 10.55 -5.85 -7.97
N SER A 136 9.39 -5.33 -7.56
CA SER A 136 9.00 -5.23 -6.15
C SER A 136 9.03 -6.59 -5.45
N PHE A 137 8.49 -7.63 -6.09
CA PHE A 137 8.55 -9.00 -5.58
C PHE A 137 9.99 -9.54 -5.47
N ALA A 138 10.88 -9.17 -6.38
CA ALA A 138 12.29 -9.57 -6.31
C ALA A 138 13.02 -8.90 -5.13
N ILE A 139 12.62 -7.68 -4.76
CA ILE A 139 13.15 -6.96 -3.60
C ILE A 139 12.62 -7.57 -2.30
N ASN A 140 11.31 -7.82 -2.19
CA ASN A 140 10.70 -8.49 -1.06
C ASN A 140 9.64 -9.51 -1.51
N ASN A 141 10.04 -10.77 -1.56
CA ASN A 141 9.16 -11.86 -1.97
C ASN A 141 8.25 -12.40 -0.86
N LYS A 142 8.34 -11.84 0.35
CA LYS A 142 7.49 -12.22 1.49
C LYS A 142 6.33 -11.26 1.73
N ASP A 143 6.29 -10.10 1.08
CA ASP A 143 5.17 -9.16 1.19
C ASP A 143 3.91 -9.76 0.54
N ALA A 144 2.89 -10.04 1.37
CA ALA A 144 1.62 -10.60 0.94
C ALA A 144 0.87 -9.68 -0.05
N GLU A 145 0.97 -8.35 0.10
CA GLU A 145 0.31 -7.38 -0.77
C GLU A 145 0.96 -7.38 -2.17
N VAL A 146 2.30 -7.50 -2.26
CA VAL A 146 2.99 -7.65 -3.54
C VAL A 146 2.53 -8.91 -4.29
N ILE A 147 2.50 -10.05 -3.59
CA ILE A 147 2.08 -11.32 -4.17
C ILE A 147 0.62 -11.23 -4.63
N TYR A 148 -0.25 -10.68 -3.78
CA TYR A 148 -1.65 -10.43 -4.10
C TYR A 148 -1.81 -9.54 -5.33
N ASN A 149 -1.05 -8.45 -5.44
CA ASN A 149 -1.09 -7.55 -6.59
C ASN A 149 -0.64 -8.29 -7.88
N LEU A 150 0.38 -9.15 -7.84
CA LEU A 150 0.75 -9.98 -9.00
C LEU A 150 -0.39 -10.92 -9.43
N ILE A 151 -1.00 -11.62 -8.48
CA ILE A 151 -2.14 -12.50 -8.75
C ILE A 151 -3.27 -11.71 -9.41
N GLN A 152 -3.63 -10.57 -8.82
CA GLN A 152 -4.69 -9.70 -9.32
C GLN A 152 -4.42 -9.23 -10.75
N LEU A 153 -3.23 -8.69 -11.02
CA LEU A 153 -2.90 -8.21 -12.37
C LEU A 153 -2.86 -9.35 -13.39
N TYR A 154 -2.35 -10.53 -13.01
CA TYR A 154 -2.37 -11.70 -13.89
C TYR A 154 -3.79 -12.19 -14.18
N VAL A 155 -4.71 -12.14 -13.22
CA VAL A 155 -6.12 -12.46 -13.46
C VAL A 155 -6.75 -11.45 -14.41
N LEU A 156 -6.52 -10.15 -14.21
CA LEU A 156 -7.07 -9.08 -15.06
C LEU A 156 -6.57 -9.14 -16.51
N GLU A 157 -5.33 -9.58 -16.73
CA GLU A 157 -4.75 -9.78 -18.07
C GLU A 157 -4.96 -11.19 -18.63
N HIS A 158 -5.85 -12.00 -18.02
CA HIS A 158 -6.14 -13.38 -18.42
C HIS A 158 -4.92 -14.32 -18.45
N ARG A 159 -3.85 -13.97 -17.73
CA ARG A 159 -2.61 -14.76 -17.58
C ARG A 159 -2.77 -15.82 -16.48
N TYR A 160 -3.78 -16.66 -16.63
CA TYR A 160 -4.22 -17.59 -15.57
C TYR A 160 -3.14 -18.57 -15.12
N LYS A 161 -2.23 -18.99 -16.00
CA LYS A 161 -1.09 -19.83 -15.63
C LYS A 161 -0.17 -19.13 -14.62
N ASN A 162 0.15 -17.86 -14.87
CA ASN A 162 1.00 -17.07 -13.98
C ASN A 162 0.28 -16.76 -12.67
N ALA A 163 -1.02 -16.45 -12.73
CA ALA A 163 -1.84 -16.26 -11.54
C ALA A 163 -1.81 -17.52 -10.64
N LYS A 164 -2.06 -18.72 -11.21
CA LYS A 164 -1.99 -19.99 -10.47
C LYS A 164 -0.63 -20.22 -9.82
N ASN A 165 0.46 -19.92 -10.53
CA ASN A 165 1.80 -20.07 -9.97
C ASN A 165 2.00 -19.17 -8.74
N MET A 166 1.54 -17.93 -8.79
CA MET A 166 1.64 -17.01 -7.66
C MET A 166 0.68 -17.36 -6.51
N ILE A 167 -0.51 -17.90 -6.80
CA ILE A 167 -1.42 -18.45 -5.78
C ILE A 167 -0.76 -19.62 -5.05
N ASN A 168 -0.14 -20.55 -5.78
CA ASN A 168 0.59 -21.66 -5.19
C ASN A 168 1.79 -21.17 -4.37
N TYR A 169 2.49 -20.14 -4.85
CA TYR A 169 3.58 -19.51 -4.10
C TYR A 169 3.08 -18.93 -2.78
N PHE A 170 1.98 -18.17 -2.81
CA PHE A 170 1.35 -17.57 -1.64
C PHE A 170 1.06 -18.64 -0.56
N TYR A 171 0.31 -19.70 -0.90
CA TYR A 171 -0.03 -20.74 0.09
C TYR A 171 1.17 -21.57 0.54
N LYS A 172 2.17 -21.79 -0.33
CA LYS A 172 3.40 -22.50 0.05
C LYS A 172 4.22 -21.74 1.09
N HIS A 173 4.19 -20.40 1.04
CA HIS A 173 4.98 -19.54 1.91
C HIS A 173 4.15 -18.86 3.01
N HIS A 174 2.87 -19.23 3.15
CA HIS A 174 1.84 -18.58 3.97
C HIS A 174 2.32 -18.22 5.38
N ASP A 175 2.86 -19.19 6.13
CA ASP A 175 3.35 -19.02 7.51
C ASP A 175 4.49 -17.99 7.66
N ASN A 176 5.15 -17.62 6.56
CA ASN A 176 6.30 -16.73 6.54
C ASN A 176 6.04 -15.42 5.80
N LEU A 177 4.80 -15.18 5.38
CA LEU A 177 4.43 -13.94 4.70
C LEU A 177 4.37 -12.77 5.68
N GLN A 178 4.78 -11.62 5.20
CA GLN A 178 4.70 -10.35 5.89
C GLN A 178 3.37 -9.68 5.53
N THR A 179 2.66 -9.22 6.55
CA THR A 179 1.42 -8.47 6.43
C THR A 179 1.64 -7.10 7.05
N ILE A 180 1.48 -6.04 6.25
CA ILE A 180 1.70 -4.66 6.71
C ILE A 180 0.36 -4.04 7.08
N ASP A 181 -0.56 -3.94 6.12
CA ASP A 181 -1.81 -3.19 6.29
C ASP A 181 -3.03 -4.03 6.66
N LYS A 182 -3.00 -5.31 6.30
CA LYS A 182 -4.16 -6.21 6.35
C LYS A 182 -3.70 -7.55 6.86
N ASP A 183 -4.51 -8.20 7.67
CA ASP A 183 -4.21 -9.54 8.16
C ASP A 183 -4.12 -10.57 7.02
N ILE A 184 -3.56 -11.73 7.32
CA ILE A 184 -3.41 -12.80 6.34
C ILE A 184 -4.77 -13.32 5.83
N ASN A 185 -5.81 -13.28 6.69
CA ASN A 185 -7.15 -13.74 6.35
C ASN A 185 -7.79 -12.90 5.24
N TYR A 186 -7.52 -11.60 5.19
CA TYR A 186 -7.93 -10.74 4.09
C TYR A 186 -7.41 -11.28 2.76
N TYR A 187 -6.13 -11.63 2.71
CA TYR A 187 -5.49 -12.16 1.50
C TYR A 187 -6.02 -13.54 1.15
N ASP A 188 -6.17 -14.45 2.13
CA ASP A 188 -6.76 -15.77 1.93
C ASP A 188 -8.14 -15.69 1.27
N ASN A 189 -9.00 -14.82 1.79
CA ASN A 189 -10.35 -14.62 1.25
C ASN A 189 -10.30 -14.13 -0.21
N LYS A 190 -9.49 -13.10 -0.49
CA LYS A 190 -9.41 -12.52 -1.84
C LYS A 190 -8.77 -13.48 -2.85
N ILE A 191 -7.69 -14.14 -2.46
CA ILE A 191 -6.97 -15.10 -3.31
C ILE A 191 -7.83 -16.35 -3.56
N GLY A 192 -8.57 -16.83 -2.57
CA GLY A 192 -9.53 -17.92 -2.74
C GLY A 192 -10.63 -17.62 -3.76
N LEU A 193 -11.08 -16.36 -3.86
CA LEU A 193 -12.02 -15.94 -4.92
C LEU A 193 -11.38 -16.00 -6.30
N PHE A 194 -10.13 -15.55 -6.46
CA PHE A 194 -9.39 -15.66 -7.72
C PHE A 194 -9.17 -17.12 -8.12
N GLU A 195 -8.83 -17.99 -7.16
CA GLU A 195 -8.63 -19.42 -7.41
C GLU A 195 -9.92 -20.07 -7.94
N LYS A 196 -11.07 -19.79 -7.31
CA LYS A 196 -12.38 -20.25 -7.77
C LYS A 196 -12.69 -19.74 -9.17
N PHE A 197 -12.49 -18.43 -9.41
CA PHE A 197 -12.72 -17.83 -10.72
C PHE A 197 -11.90 -18.52 -11.82
N ILE A 198 -10.60 -18.72 -11.59
CA ILE A 198 -9.70 -19.36 -12.57
C ILE A 198 -10.12 -20.80 -12.84
N LYS A 199 -10.52 -21.58 -11.82
CA LYS A 199 -11.02 -22.96 -12.00
C LYS A 199 -12.22 -23.00 -12.94
N THR A 200 -13.17 -22.07 -12.77
CA THR A 200 -14.35 -21.96 -13.63
C THR A 200 -13.98 -21.64 -15.08
N GLN A 201 -13.01 -20.75 -15.32
CA GLN A 201 -12.57 -20.40 -16.69
C GLN A 201 -11.97 -21.60 -17.44
N HIS A 202 -11.32 -22.55 -16.76
CA HIS A 202 -10.80 -23.76 -17.40
C HIS A 202 -11.89 -24.78 -17.77
N MET A 203 -12.97 -24.88 -16.99
CA MET A 203 -14.08 -25.79 -17.28
C MET A 203 -14.78 -25.41 -18.60
N PHE A 204 -14.89 -24.13 -18.92
CA PHE A 204 -15.52 -23.65 -20.16
C PHE A 204 -14.60 -23.65 -21.39
N ALA A 205 -13.28 -23.75 -21.21
CA ALA A 205 -12.31 -23.80 -22.32
C ALA A 205 -12.05 -25.21 -22.85
N THR A 206 -12.63 -26.24 -22.22
CA THR A 206 -12.45 -27.66 -22.56
C THR A 206 -13.73 -28.35 -23.05
N GLN A 207 -14.78 -27.58 -23.33
CA GLN A 207 -15.99 -27.97 -24.06
C GLN A 207 -15.96 -27.36 -25.46
#